data_AF-A0A0R3PKI1-F1
#
_entry.id   AF-A0A0R3PKI1-F1
#
_cell.length_a   1.000
_cell.length_b   1.000
_cell.length_c   1.000
_cell.angle_alpha   90.00
_cell.angle_beta   90.00
_cell.angle_gamma   90.00
#
_symmetry.space_group_name_H-M   'P 1'
#
loop_
_entity.id
_entity.type
_entity.pdbx_description
1 polymer ?
#
loop_
_entity_poly.entity_id
_entity_poly.type
_entity_poly.pdbx_seq_one_letter_code
_entity_poly.pdbx_strand_id
1 'polypeptide(L)'
;MATEYRGHQKYNNRGPGIGIEGKQWVSLIDSFMNCSNYIPIMFFLLKQTIAKLEEENLAPRSWELSGEVNAQQRAENELLEKDVQFDHGTRKAPEITELFTEKLEELIRQRIKDKAFDDVIRKKRVEERTEIYRNQAIEEQEMLRTSLAEIYEKEYQKTAGDVKTPDTVNEQHAAVEKQMRELFRLIDALSNFDYTPPEVRPEIRVVSNMPALRVEEVGMVASTDEQLLAPEEMKKPQKGNLKSKDEFDRTDKLRQRRKKKNRQRYTFSMVEMFGKEVLENRKKMKKRKGLSEDEVNATDKLKSSNFFTKLQETVRSVI
;
A
#
# COMPACT_ATOMS: atom_id res chain seq x y z
N MET A 1 10.81 -42.52 24.80
CA MET A 1 10.21 -42.41 26.15
C MET A 1 9.19 -43.52 26.27
N ALA A 2 9.46 -44.50 27.12
CA ALA A 2 8.59 -45.63 27.42
C ALA A 2 7.77 -45.33 28.68
N THR A 3 6.51 -45.75 28.72
CA THR A 3 5.64 -46.02 29.90
C THR A 3 4.31 -46.57 29.35
N GLU A 4 3.99 -47.87 29.41
CA GLU A 4 3.47 -48.71 30.52
C GLU A 4 1.95 -48.57 30.84
N TYR A 5 1.20 -49.57 30.35
CA TYR A 5 0.23 -50.47 31.00
C TYR A 5 -0.59 -50.12 32.28
N ARG A 6 -1.88 -50.48 32.18
CA ARG A 6 -2.74 -51.27 33.11
C ARG A 6 -3.45 -50.56 34.27
N GLY A 7 -4.78 -50.45 34.15
CA GLY A 7 -5.70 -50.15 35.26
C GLY A 7 -6.19 -51.40 35.98
N HIS A 8 -6.06 -51.40 37.31
CA HIS A 8 -6.64 -52.35 38.27
C HIS A 8 -7.78 -51.66 39.03
N GLN A 9 -8.90 -52.34 39.24
CA GLN A 9 -9.91 -51.98 40.26
C GLN A 9 -10.21 -53.24 41.09
N LYS A 10 -10.02 -53.13 42.41
CA LYS A 10 -10.30 -54.17 43.43
C LYS A 10 -11.65 -53.86 44.06
N TYR A 11 -12.50 -54.87 44.26
CA TYR A 11 -13.68 -54.78 45.13
C TYR A 11 -13.47 -55.61 46.41
N ASN A 12 -13.88 -55.01 47.52
CA ASN A 12 -13.68 -55.48 48.89
C ASN A 12 -15.00 -56.08 49.42
N ASN A 13 -14.95 -57.31 49.93
CA ASN A 13 -16.09 -58.03 50.49
C ASN A 13 -16.41 -57.58 51.94
N ARG A 14 -17.68 -57.27 52.21
CA ARG A 14 -18.35 -57.51 53.51
C ARG A 14 -19.84 -57.72 53.27
N GLY A 15 -20.34 -58.93 53.56
CA GLY A 15 -21.77 -59.25 53.54
C GLY A 15 -22.44 -59.02 54.90
N PRO A 16 -23.77 -59.21 54.95
CA PRO A 16 -24.43 -59.64 56.17
C PRO A 16 -25.24 -60.94 56.00
N GLY A 17 -25.06 -61.81 56.99
CA GLY A 17 -25.98 -62.81 57.57
C GLY A 17 -27.15 -63.36 56.75
N ILE A 18 -27.04 -64.66 56.45
CA ILE A 18 -28.12 -65.55 56.02
C ILE A 18 -28.92 -65.99 57.25
N GLY A 19 -30.24 -65.96 57.14
CA GLY A 19 -31.13 -66.77 57.94
C GLY A 19 -32.39 -67.07 57.13
N ILE A 20 -32.46 -68.23 56.46
CA ILE A 20 -33.70 -68.71 55.84
C ILE A 20 -33.85 -70.23 56.06
N GLU A 21 -35.07 -70.55 56.46
CA GLU A 21 -35.63 -71.81 56.93
C GLU A 21 -35.69 -72.91 55.86
N GLY A 22 -35.92 -74.14 56.33
CA GLY A 22 -35.83 -75.43 55.63
C GLY A 22 -36.67 -75.67 54.36
N LYS A 23 -37.20 -74.64 53.69
CA LYS A 23 -37.76 -74.75 52.33
C LYS A 23 -36.74 -74.46 51.22
N GLN A 24 -35.55 -73.98 51.56
CA GLN A 24 -34.44 -73.81 50.60
C GLN A 24 -33.75 -75.12 50.23
N TRP A 25 -33.89 -76.20 50.98
CA TRP A 25 -33.13 -77.43 50.68
C TRP A 25 -33.64 -78.18 49.46
N VAL A 26 -34.94 -78.11 49.13
CA VAL A 26 -35.47 -78.75 47.90
C VAL A 26 -35.10 -77.92 46.66
N SER A 27 -35.14 -76.59 46.73
CA SER A 27 -34.69 -75.72 45.62
C SER A 27 -33.17 -75.68 45.46
N LEU A 28 -32.40 -75.89 46.53
CA LEU A 28 -30.95 -76.06 46.48
C LEU A 28 -30.58 -77.43 45.92
N ILE A 29 -31.34 -78.50 46.20
CA ILE A 29 -31.13 -79.83 45.60
C ILE A 29 -31.53 -79.84 44.12
N ASP A 30 -32.61 -79.15 43.71
CA ASP A 30 -32.94 -78.97 42.29
C ASP A 30 -31.95 -78.04 41.56
N SER A 31 -31.32 -77.09 42.26
CA SER A 31 -30.20 -76.29 41.73
C SER A 31 -28.89 -77.09 41.67
N PHE A 32 -28.62 -77.96 42.64
CA PHE A 32 -27.42 -78.80 42.72
C PHE A 32 -27.48 -79.98 41.75
N MET A 33 -28.67 -80.54 41.51
CA MET A 33 -28.93 -81.53 40.45
C MET A 33 -28.89 -80.90 39.05
N ASN A 34 -29.23 -79.61 38.90
CA ASN A 34 -28.98 -78.85 37.66
C ASN A 34 -27.51 -78.43 37.48
N CYS A 35 -26.70 -78.34 38.54
CA CYS A 35 -25.24 -78.16 38.43
C CYS A 35 -24.53 -79.38 37.82
N SER A 36 -25.06 -80.60 38.02
CA SER A 36 -24.53 -81.83 37.41
C SER A 36 -24.77 -81.91 35.90
N ASN A 37 -25.80 -81.23 35.38
CA ASN A 37 -26.02 -81.07 33.94
C ASN A 37 -25.25 -79.89 33.35
N TYR A 38 -24.86 -78.91 34.17
CA TYR A 38 -24.05 -77.77 33.73
C TYR A 38 -22.64 -78.16 33.29
N ILE A 39 -21.97 -79.08 33.99
CA ILE A 39 -20.61 -79.53 33.63
C ILE A 39 -20.57 -80.20 32.23
N PRO A 40 -21.45 -81.16 31.89
CA PRO A 40 -21.47 -81.76 30.56
C PRO A 40 -21.99 -80.80 29.48
N ILE A 41 -22.97 -79.94 29.77
CA ILE A 41 -23.46 -78.92 28.82
C ILE A 41 -22.35 -77.90 28.54
N MET A 42 -21.64 -77.44 29.58
CA MET A 42 -20.55 -76.49 29.46
C MET A 42 -19.35 -77.11 28.74
N PHE A 43 -18.99 -78.36 29.05
CA PHE A 43 -17.94 -79.10 28.33
C PHE A 43 -18.30 -79.36 26.86
N PHE A 44 -19.56 -79.66 26.56
CA PHE A 44 -20.06 -79.80 25.20
C PHE A 44 -20.01 -78.47 24.43
N LEU A 45 -20.47 -77.37 25.05
CA LEU A 45 -20.36 -76.01 24.50
C LEU A 45 -18.90 -75.61 24.27
N LEU A 46 -18.01 -75.93 25.21
CA LEU A 46 -16.56 -75.68 25.10
C LEU A 46 -15.95 -76.46 23.94
N LYS A 47 -16.28 -77.73 23.79
CA LYS A 47 -15.82 -78.53 22.66
C LYS A 47 -16.35 -77.98 21.34
N GLN A 48 -17.59 -77.50 21.33
CA GLN A 48 -18.20 -76.88 20.15
C GLN A 48 -17.56 -75.53 19.81
N THR A 49 -17.21 -74.71 20.81
CA THR A 49 -16.48 -73.45 20.57
C THR A 49 -15.04 -73.69 20.15
N ILE A 50 -14.35 -74.68 20.74
CA ILE A 50 -13.00 -75.09 20.32
C ILE A 50 -13.02 -75.55 18.86
N ALA A 51 -13.95 -76.43 18.48
CA ALA A 51 -14.06 -76.90 17.11
C ALA A 51 -14.32 -75.76 16.11
N LYS A 52 -15.19 -74.79 16.46
CA LYS A 52 -15.43 -73.58 15.65
C LYS A 52 -14.15 -72.74 15.48
N LEU A 53 -13.42 -72.51 16.57
CA LEU A 53 -12.17 -71.74 16.54
C LEU A 53 -11.05 -72.48 15.78
N GLU A 54 -11.01 -73.80 15.85
CA GLU A 54 -10.08 -74.62 15.07
C GLU A 54 -10.39 -74.54 13.57
N GLU A 55 -11.67 -74.60 13.19
CA GLU A 55 -12.12 -74.44 11.79
C GLU A 55 -11.84 -73.02 11.26
N GLU A 56 -12.16 -71.99 12.04
CA GLU A 56 -11.86 -70.59 11.70
C GLU A 56 -10.35 -70.33 11.51
N ASN A 57 -9.49 -71.00 12.28
CA ASN A 57 -8.04 -70.89 12.13
C ASN A 57 -7.48 -71.66 10.93
N LEU A 58 -8.15 -72.72 10.48
CA LEU A 58 -7.78 -73.49 9.29
C LEU A 58 -8.27 -72.83 8.00
N ALA A 59 -9.34 -72.05 8.06
CA ALA A 59 -9.88 -71.32 6.92
C ALA A 59 -8.91 -70.23 6.41
N PRO A 60 -8.96 -69.88 5.10
CA PRO A 60 -8.17 -68.76 4.59
C PRO A 60 -8.58 -67.46 5.28
N ARG A 61 -7.58 -66.62 5.58
CA ARG A 61 -7.80 -65.31 6.20
C ARG A 61 -8.63 -64.43 5.29
N SER A 62 -9.49 -63.59 5.88
CA SER A 62 -10.18 -62.55 5.13
C SER A 62 -9.16 -61.59 4.49
N TRP A 63 -9.55 -60.96 3.40
CA TRP A 63 -8.70 -59.98 2.72
C TRP A 63 -8.33 -58.82 3.66
N GLU A 64 -9.21 -58.42 4.58
CA GLU A 64 -8.96 -57.39 5.60
C GLU A 64 -7.75 -57.71 6.49
N LEU A 65 -7.52 -58.99 6.78
CA LEU A 65 -6.42 -59.49 7.62
C LEU A 65 -5.17 -59.82 6.79
N SER A 66 -5.22 -59.59 5.48
CA SER A 66 -4.12 -59.83 4.55
C SER A 66 -3.48 -58.50 4.17
N GLY A 67 -2.14 -58.46 4.12
CA GLY A 67 -1.41 -57.32 3.57
C GLY A 67 -1.45 -57.33 2.04
N GLU A 68 -1.26 -56.18 1.41
CA GLU A 68 -1.06 -56.05 -0.05
C GLU A 68 -2.19 -56.64 -0.91
N VAL A 69 -3.43 -56.33 -0.54
CA VAL A 69 -4.63 -56.86 -1.22
C VAL A 69 -4.86 -56.16 -2.56
N ASN A 70 -4.97 -56.96 -3.63
CA ASN A 70 -5.37 -56.49 -4.95
C ASN A 70 -6.89 -56.43 -5.11
N ALA A 71 -7.38 -55.61 -6.05
CA ALA A 71 -8.81 -55.43 -6.30
C ALA A 71 -9.57 -56.73 -6.64
N GLN A 72 -8.90 -57.74 -7.21
CA GLN A 72 -9.49 -59.05 -7.57
C GLN A 72 -9.64 -60.01 -6.38
N GLN A 73 -8.94 -59.78 -5.26
CA GLN A 73 -8.95 -60.66 -4.09
C GLN A 73 -10.10 -60.37 -3.13
N ARG A 74 -10.89 -59.33 -3.40
CA ARG A 74 -12.06 -58.88 -2.63
C ARG A 74 -13.28 -58.79 -3.54
N ALA A 75 -14.47 -58.82 -2.96
CA ALA A 75 -15.70 -58.66 -3.72
C ALA A 75 -15.86 -57.20 -4.23
N GLU A 76 -16.69 -57.02 -5.25
CA GLU A 76 -17.03 -55.70 -5.76
C GLU A 76 -17.71 -54.87 -4.64
N ASN A 77 -17.29 -53.61 -4.48
CA ASN A 77 -17.82 -52.65 -3.49
C ASN A 77 -17.58 -52.94 -2.00
N GLU A 78 -16.90 -54.02 -1.65
CA GLU A 78 -16.64 -54.39 -0.24
C GLU A 78 -15.82 -53.34 0.53
N LEU A 79 -15.03 -52.51 -0.17
CA LEU A 79 -14.30 -51.39 0.44
C LEU A 79 -15.21 -50.32 1.03
N LEU A 80 -16.38 -50.08 0.44
CA LEU A 80 -17.29 -49.02 0.87
C LEU A 80 -17.91 -49.34 2.23
N GLU A 81 -17.98 -50.62 2.60
CA GLU A 81 -18.51 -51.09 3.88
C GLU A 81 -17.48 -50.99 5.01
N LYS A 82 -16.20 -50.86 4.69
CA LYS A 82 -15.09 -50.91 5.66
C LYS A 82 -14.48 -49.54 5.87
N ASP A 83 -14.36 -49.14 7.14
CA ASP A 83 -13.71 -47.89 7.52
C ASP A 83 -12.18 -48.03 7.50
N VAL A 84 -11.57 -47.68 6.35
CA VAL A 84 -10.11 -47.65 6.20
C VAL A 84 -9.59 -46.22 6.39
N GLN A 85 -8.61 -46.06 7.26
CA GLN A 85 -7.90 -44.79 7.45
C GLN A 85 -6.72 -44.71 6.47
N PHE A 86 -6.67 -43.63 5.70
CA PHE A 86 -5.58 -43.37 4.76
C PHE A 86 -5.23 -41.89 4.71
N ASP A 87 -3.95 -41.62 4.46
CA ASP A 87 -3.44 -40.25 4.35
C ASP A 87 -3.74 -39.67 2.97
N HIS A 88 -4.14 -38.40 2.96
CA HIS A 88 -4.32 -37.64 1.73
C HIS A 88 -3.10 -36.73 1.51
N GLY A 89 -2.45 -36.84 0.34
CA GLY A 89 -1.26 -36.06 0.00
C GLY A 89 -1.49 -34.57 -0.26
N THR A 90 -2.76 -34.12 -0.38
CA THR A 90 -3.11 -32.74 -0.69
C THR A 90 -4.19 -32.22 0.24
N ARG A 91 -4.07 -30.94 0.61
CA ARG A 91 -5.15 -30.24 1.31
C ARG A 91 -6.33 -30.06 0.36
N LYS A 92 -7.54 -30.40 0.82
CA LYS A 92 -8.78 -30.13 0.08
C LYS A 92 -9.01 -28.62 0.03
N ALA A 93 -9.59 -28.15 -1.07
CA ALA A 93 -10.00 -26.75 -1.19
C ALA A 93 -11.03 -26.44 -0.08
N PRO A 94 -10.92 -25.28 0.59
CA PRO A 94 -11.90 -24.91 1.61
C PRO A 94 -13.26 -24.64 0.96
N GLU A 95 -14.32 -25.11 1.62
CA GLU A 95 -15.69 -24.86 1.18
C GLU A 95 -16.14 -23.45 1.58
N ILE A 96 -16.71 -22.71 0.63
CA ILE A 96 -17.21 -21.35 0.86
C ILE A 96 -18.56 -21.47 1.58
N THR A 97 -18.50 -21.50 2.90
CA THR A 97 -19.67 -21.49 3.79
C THR A 97 -20.11 -20.06 4.11
N GLU A 98 -21.36 -19.89 4.54
CA GLU A 98 -21.91 -18.58 4.92
C GLU A 98 -21.06 -17.90 6.01
N LEU A 99 -20.67 -18.65 7.04
CA LEU A 99 -19.80 -18.17 8.12
C LEU A 99 -18.43 -17.69 7.61
N PHE A 100 -17.90 -18.30 6.55
CA PHE A 100 -16.65 -17.86 5.94
C PHE A 100 -16.84 -16.52 5.21
N THR A 101 -17.95 -16.37 4.48
CA THR A 101 -18.28 -15.11 3.81
C THR A 101 -18.55 -13.97 4.78
N GLU A 102 -19.25 -14.21 5.90
CA GLU A 102 -19.51 -13.20 6.93
C GLU A 102 -18.20 -12.64 7.52
N LYS A 103 -17.23 -13.52 7.80
CA LYS A 103 -15.90 -13.12 8.30
C LYS A 103 -15.13 -12.28 7.27
N LEU A 104 -15.19 -12.66 5.99
CA LEU A 104 -14.57 -11.88 4.91
C LEU A 104 -15.22 -10.49 4.80
N GLU A 105 -16.54 -10.40 4.86
CA GLU A 105 -17.25 -9.12 4.82
C GLU A 105 -16.92 -8.24 6.02
N GLU A 106 -16.83 -8.81 7.21
CA GLU A 106 -16.44 -8.06 8.40
C GLU A 106 -15.04 -7.45 8.23
N LEU A 107 -14.08 -8.23 7.73
CA LEU A 107 -12.73 -7.76 7.43
C LEU A 107 -12.72 -6.65 6.39
N ILE A 108 -13.49 -6.80 5.29
CA ILE A 108 -13.61 -5.77 4.25
C ILE A 108 -14.23 -4.50 4.83
N ARG A 109 -15.29 -4.61 5.64
CA ARG A 109 -15.93 -3.46 6.30
C ARG A 109 -14.97 -2.76 7.25
N GLN A 110 -14.16 -3.49 8.01
CA GLN A 110 -13.13 -2.93 8.89
C GLN A 110 -12.08 -2.17 8.07
N ARG A 111 -11.52 -2.77 7.00
CA ARG A 111 -10.52 -2.10 6.14
C ARG A 111 -11.05 -0.82 5.49
N ILE A 112 -12.32 -0.82 5.05
CA ILE A 112 -12.96 0.38 4.49
C ILE A 112 -13.13 1.47 5.57
N LYS A 113 -13.52 1.09 6.80
CA LYS A 113 -13.60 2.04 7.92
C LYS A 113 -12.24 2.64 8.25
N ASP A 114 -11.19 1.83 8.24
CA ASP A 114 -9.82 2.23 8.53
C ASP A 114 -9.13 2.93 7.35
N LYS A 115 -9.77 2.95 6.16
CA LYS A 115 -9.21 3.45 4.89
C LYS A 115 -7.84 2.83 4.53
N ALA A 116 -7.62 1.59 4.94
CA ALA A 116 -6.38 0.85 4.72
C ALA A 116 -6.47 0.08 3.38
N PHE A 117 -6.09 0.74 2.29
CA PHE A 117 -6.10 0.18 0.95
C PHE A 117 -4.68 -0.11 0.45
N ASP A 118 -4.48 -1.33 -0.05
CA ASP A 118 -3.20 -1.79 -0.62
C ASP A 118 -3.07 -1.42 -2.12
N ASP A 119 -3.74 -0.35 -2.57
CA ASP A 119 -3.75 0.08 -3.97
C ASP A 119 -2.39 0.69 -4.38
N VAL A 120 -1.95 0.40 -5.62
CA VAL A 120 -0.72 0.98 -6.15
C VAL A 120 -0.89 2.49 -6.37
N ILE A 121 -0.16 3.28 -5.60
CA ILE A 121 -0.14 4.74 -5.75
C ILE A 121 0.57 5.11 -7.05
N ARG A 122 -0.09 5.93 -7.88
CA ARG A 122 0.52 6.47 -9.11
C ARG A 122 1.77 7.27 -8.76
N LYS A 123 2.94 6.72 -9.05
CA LYS A 123 4.22 7.42 -8.99
C LYS A 123 4.24 8.48 -10.09
N LYS A 124 4.09 9.75 -9.72
CA LYS A 124 4.43 10.83 -10.65
C LYS A 124 5.95 10.83 -10.78
N ARG A 125 6.47 10.96 -12.00
CA ARG A 125 7.90 11.26 -12.21
C ARG A 125 8.20 12.55 -11.43
N VAL A 126 8.87 12.41 -10.29
CA VAL A 126 9.42 13.54 -9.56
C VAL A 126 10.56 14.00 -10.44
N GLU A 127 10.42 15.17 -11.06
CA GLU A 127 11.57 15.85 -11.65
C GLU A 127 12.54 16.10 -10.49
N GLU A 128 13.66 15.37 -10.45
CA GLU A 128 14.70 15.45 -9.41
C GLU A 128 15.30 16.86 -9.24
N ARG A 129 14.88 17.83 -10.07
CA ARG A 129 15.36 19.22 -10.10
C ARG A 129 14.30 20.25 -9.73
N THR A 130 13.49 20.00 -8.70
CA THR A 130 12.61 21.05 -8.13
C THR A 130 12.84 21.32 -6.66
N GLU A 131 13.91 20.78 -6.08
CA GLU A 131 14.44 21.37 -4.87
C GLU A 131 15.14 22.67 -5.26
N ILE A 132 14.55 23.79 -4.85
CA ILE A 132 15.26 25.06 -4.80
C ILE A 132 16.42 24.80 -3.85
N TYR A 133 17.62 24.66 -4.39
CA TYR A 133 18.84 24.59 -3.62
C TYR A 133 18.90 25.86 -2.77
N ARG A 134 18.51 25.74 -1.50
CA ARG A 134 18.91 26.70 -0.49
C ARG A 134 20.34 26.35 -0.20
N ASN A 135 21.24 27.24 -0.60
CA ASN A 135 22.59 27.23 -0.08
C ASN A 135 22.46 27.12 1.44
N GLN A 136 22.77 25.94 1.99
CA GLN A 136 23.30 25.90 3.33
C GLN A 136 24.51 26.82 3.24
N ALA A 137 24.52 27.87 4.05
CA ALA A 137 25.70 28.70 4.16
C ALA A 137 26.84 27.72 4.48
N ILE A 138 27.73 27.49 3.51
CA ILE A 138 29.05 26.97 3.80
C ILE A 138 29.71 28.15 4.49
N GLU A 139 29.36 28.30 5.77
CA GLU A 139 30.24 28.90 6.74
C GLU A 139 31.53 28.09 6.64
N GLU A 140 32.65 28.79 6.49
CA GLU A 140 33.99 28.22 6.55
C GLU A 140 34.47 27.47 5.30
N GLN A 141 34.86 28.21 4.26
CA GLN A 141 36.13 27.91 3.59
C GLN A 141 36.93 29.20 3.39
N GLU A 142 37.75 29.46 4.41
CA GLU A 142 38.96 30.29 4.38
C GLU A 142 38.73 31.81 4.40
N MET A 143 39.27 32.44 5.44
CA MET A 143 39.40 33.89 5.59
C MET A 143 39.79 34.55 4.27
N LEU A 144 38.85 35.28 3.69
CA LEU A 144 39.01 35.95 2.40
C LEU A 144 40.16 36.95 2.45
N ARG A 145 41.02 36.93 1.42
CA ARG A 145 42.03 37.96 1.11
C ARG A 145 41.42 39.28 0.63
N THR A 146 40.22 39.64 1.07
CA THR A 146 39.53 40.87 0.65
C THR A 146 39.56 41.87 1.79
N SER A 147 39.82 43.14 1.48
CA SER A 147 39.86 44.19 2.48
C SER A 147 38.47 44.46 3.07
N LEU A 148 38.41 44.95 4.31
CA LEU A 148 37.16 45.28 5.00
C LEU A 148 36.31 46.29 4.19
N ALA A 149 36.95 47.23 3.50
CA ALA A 149 36.28 48.22 2.64
C ALA A 149 35.56 47.57 1.46
N GLU A 150 36.17 46.56 0.84
CA GLU A 150 35.59 45.82 -0.30
C GLU A 150 34.39 44.96 0.13
N ILE A 151 34.42 44.45 1.37
CA ILE A 151 33.27 43.73 1.96
C ILE A 151 32.10 44.69 2.14
N TYR A 152 32.34 45.86 2.73
CA TYR A 152 31.29 46.88 2.91
C TYR A 152 30.74 47.41 1.58
N GLU A 153 31.59 47.60 0.58
CA GLU A 153 31.15 48.01 -0.77
C GLU A 153 30.23 46.95 -1.39
N LYS A 154 30.62 45.67 -1.31
CA LYS A 154 29.81 44.55 -1.81
C LYS A 154 28.49 44.40 -1.06
N GLU A 155 28.49 44.60 0.26
CA GLU A 155 27.25 44.59 1.07
C GLU A 155 26.34 45.77 0.74
N TYR A 156 26.91 46.96 0.53
CA TYR A 156 26.15 48.14 0.13
C TYR A 156 25.52 47.95 -1.25
N GLN A 157 26.26 47.43 -2.23
CA GLN A 157 25.74 47.12 -3.56
C GLN A 157 24.66 46.02 -3.54
N LYS A 158 24.78 45.03 -2.67
CA LYS A 158 23.75 43.99 -2.46
C LYS A 158 22.47 44.56 -1.84
N THR A 159 22.60 45.44 -0.85
CA THR A 159 21.44 46.07 -0.17
C THR A 159 20.77 47.15 -1.00
N ALA A 160 21.51 47.85 -1.86
CA ALA A 160 21.00 48.81 -2.83
C ALA A 160 20.25 48.16 -4.02
N GLY A 161 20.21 46.82 -4.11
CA GLY A 161 19.39 46.08 -5.06
C GLY A 161 19.95 45.96 -6.48
N ASP A 162 21.18 46.44 -6.73
CA ASP A 162 21.77 46.44 -8.08
C ASP A 162 22.57 45.16 -8.39
N VAL A 163 22.84 44.33 -7.38
CA VAL A 163 23.48 43.03 -7.58
C VAL A 163 22.39 41.97 -7.59
N LYS A 164 21.89 41.66 -8.80
CA LYS A 164 21.40 40.31 -9.10
C LYS A 164 22.46 39.36 -8.58
N THR A 165 22.12 38.53 -7.59
CA THR A 165 22.97 37.41 -7.21
C THR A 165 23.41 36.74 -8.49
N PRO A 166 24.71 36.66 -8.80
CA PRO A 166 25.08 35.96 -10.00
C PRO A 166 24.71 34.51 -9.70
N ASP A 167 23.66 34.04 -10.35
CA ASP A 167 23.53 32.65 -10.74
C ASP A 167 24.76 32.37 -11.60
N THR A 168 25.94 32.32 -10.96
CA THR A 168 27.17 31.85 -11.57
C THR A 168 26.93 30.38 -11.74
N VAL A 169 26.29 30.03 -12.84
CA VAL A 169 26.34 28.68 -13.37
C VAL A 169 27.83 28.35 -13.36
N ASN A 170 28.22 27.44 -12.47
CA ASN A 170 29.62 27.08 -12.29
C ASN A 170 30.21 26.82 -13.67
N GLU A 171 31.25 27.56 -14.05
CA GLU A 171 31.82 27.51 -15.41
C GLU A 171 32.21 26.08 -15.80
N GLN A 172 32.59 25.28 -14.79
CA GLN A 172 32.84 23.84 -14.92
C GLN A 172 31.59 23.06 -15.37
N HIS A 173 30.41 23.36 -14.83
CA HIS A 173 29.16 22.72 -15.26
C HIS A 173 28.79 23.11 -16.70
N ALA A 174 29.00 24.37 -17.08
CA ALA A 174 28.77 24.82 -18.45
C ALA A 174 29.73 24.12 -19.45
N ALA A 175 31.00 23.96 -19.06
CA ALA A 175 31.99 23.25 -19.86
C ALA A 175 31.63 21.76 -20.03
N VAL A 176 31.25 21.09 -18.94
CA VAL A 176 30.80 19.69 -18.97
C VAL A 176 29.54 19.54 -19.83
N GLU A 177 28.57 20.44 -19.73
CA GLU A 177 27.36 20.39 -20.56
C GLU A 177 27.65 20.59 -22.05
N LYS A 178 28.63 21.42 -22.39
CA LYS A 178 29.09 21.58 -23.78
C LYS A 178 29.75 20.29 -24.30
N GLN A 179 30.70 19.73 -23.55
CA GLN A 179 31.37 18.48 -23.93
C GLN A 179 30.38 17.31 -24.04
N MET A 180 29.41 17.23 -23.13
CA MET A 180 28.37 16.21 -23.14
C MET A 180 27.49 16.30 -24.40
N ARG A 181 27.09 17.52 -24.79
CA ARG A 181 26.31 17.75 -26.03
C ARG A 181 27.11 17.37 -27.28
N GLU A 182 28.39 17.70 -27.31
CA GLU A 182 29.28 17.34 -28.43
C GLU A 182 29.46 15.82 -28.51
N LEU A 183 29.70 15.15 -27.39
CA LEU A 183 29.84 13.70 -27.31
C LEU A 183 28.57 12.97 -27.75
N PHE A 184 27.40 13.36 -27.25
CA PHE A 184 26.14 12.71 -27.67
C PHE A 184 25.85 12.94 -29.15
N ARG A 185 26.12 14.15 -29.68
CA ARG A 185 26.00 14.39 -31.13
C ARG A 185 26.85 13.43 -31.96
N LEU A 186 28.07 13.10 -31.50
CA LEU A 186 28.96 12.17 -32.19
C LEU A 186 28.49 10.72 -32.05
N ILE A 187 28.02 10.32 -30.87
CA ILE A 187 27.49 8.96 -30.62
C ILE A 187 26.22 8.73 -31.44
N ASP A 188 25.30 9.70 -31.45
CA ASP A 188 24.05 9.62 -32.20
C ASP A 188 24.33 9.50 -33.71
N ALA A 189 25.35 10.21 -34.22
CA ALA A 189 25.77 10.09 -35.61
C ALA A 189 26.42 8.73 -35.91
N LEU A 190 27.20 8.18 -34.97
CA LEU A 190 27.80 6.85 -35.09
C LEU A 190 26.75 5.73 -35.09
N SER A 191 25.67 5.90 -34.33
CA SER A 191 24.55 4.95 -34.26
C SER A 191 23.51 5.15 -35.36
N ASN A 192 23.81 5.88 -36.44
CA ASN A 192 22.86 6.17 -37.53
C ASN A 192 21.56 6.84 -37.05
N PHE A 193 21.62 7.60 -35.95
CA PHE A 193 20.47 8.22 -35.28
C PHE A 193 19.39 7.23 -34.79
N ASP A 194 19.74 5.95 -34.60
CA ASP A 194 18.87 4.94 -33.98
C ASP A 194 19.05 4.92 -32.45
N TYR A 195 18.53 5.93 -31.75
CA TYR A 195 18.65 6.08 -30.29
C TYR A 195 17.34 6.49 -29.64
N THR A 196 17.24 6.30 -28.32
CA THR A 196 16.12 6.82 -27.52
C THR A 196 16.24 8.34 -27.37
N PRO A 197 15.27 9.14 -27.84
CA PRO A 197 15.31 10.59 -27.74
C PRO A 197 15.57 11.07 -26.29
N PRO A 198 16.29 12.19 -26.11
CA PRO A 198 16.58 12.71 -24.79
C PRO A 198 15.29 13.06 -24.04
N GLU A 199 15.37 13.00 -22.71
CA GLU A 199 14.20 13.30 -21.89
C GLU A 199 13.71 14.74 -22.11
N VAL A 200 12.40 14.89 -22.29
CA VAL A 200 11.76 16.20 -22.49
C VAL A 200 11.90 17.01 -21.19
N ARG A 201 12.81 17.97 -21.21
CA ARG A 201 12.96 18.96 -20.14
C ARG A 201 12.01 20.13 -20.40
N PRO A 202 11.32 20.66 -19.37
CA PRO A 202 10.47 21.83 -19.54
C PRO A 202 11.34 23.07 -19.80
N GLU A 203 11.46 23.46 -21.06
CA GLU A 203 12.13 24.70 -21.47
C GLU A 203 11.16 25.88 -21.40
N ILE A 204 11.58 26.98 -20.76
CA ILE A 204 10.81 28.23 -20.73
C ILE A 204 11.21 29.05 -21.94
N ARG A 205 10.29 29.21 -22.91
CA ARG A 205 10.46 30.10 -24.06
C ARG A 205 9.69 31.39 -23.82
N VAL A 206 10.40 32.52 -23.79
CA VAL A 206 9.80 33.85 -23.67
C VAL A 206 9.58 34.39 -25.08
N VAL A 207 8.32 34.53 -25.49
CA VAL A 207 7.94 35.08 -26.80
C VAL A 207 7.49 36.53 -26.60
N SER A 208 8.10 37.46 -27.33
CA SER A 208 7.72 38.88 -27.36
C SER A 208 6.61 39.15 -28.37
N ASN A 209 5.73 40.13 -28.11
CA ASN A 209 4.70 40.55 -29.06
C ASN A 209 5.34 41.30 -30.25
N MET A 210 5.64 40.56 -31.31
CA MET A 210 6.17 41.08 -32.58
C MET A 210 5.25 40.62 -33.73
N PRO A 211 5.21 41.35 -34.87
CA PRO A 211 4.56 40.87 -36.08
C PRO A 211 5.17 39.54 -36.53
N ALA A 212 4.34 38.59 -36.98
CA ALA A 212 4.77 37.27 -37.45
C ALA A 212 5.77 37.37 -38.61
N LEU A 213 5.58 38.36 -39.50
CA LEU A 213 6.49 38.71 -40.58
C LEU A 213 7.97 38.86 -40.17
N ARG A 214 8.24 39.26 -38.93
CA ARG A 214 9.64 39.42 -38.46
C ARG A 214 10.31 38.07 -38.18
N VAL A 215 9.53 37.05 -37.84
CA VAL A 215 10.02 35.71 -37.52
C VAL A 215 10.06 34.81 -38.74
N GLU A 216 9.23 35.09 -39.74
CA GLU A 216 9.25 34.38 -41.02
C GLU A 216 10.62 34.53 -41.72
N GLU A 217 10.99 33.48 -42.47
CA GLU A 217 12.17 33.50 -43.32
C GLU A 217 11.98 34.50 -44.47
N VAL A 218 13.06 35.12 -44.92
CA VAL A 218 13.02 36.09 -46.01
C VAL A 218 12.74 35.36 -47.33
N GLY A 219 11.46 35.26 -47.70
CA GLY A 219 10.98 34.69 -48.95
C GLY A 219 10.36 35.76 -49.87
N MET A 220 10.14 35.41 -51.13
CA MET A 220 9.51 36.31 -52.12
C MET A 220 8.01 36.57 -51.85
N VAL A 221 7.37 35.74 -51.02
CA VAL A 221 5.96 35.86 -50.66
C VAL A 221 5.87 35.92 -49.15
N ALA A 222 5.36 37.04 -48.62
CA ALA A 222 4.98 37.18 -47.23
C ALA A 222 3.55 36.68 -47.05
N SER A 223 3.32 35.78 -46.11
CA SER A 223 2.07 35.01 -46.01
C SER A 223 1.10 35.51 -44.92
N THR A 224 1.56 36.23 -43.90
CA THR A 224 0.72 36.56 -42.74
C THR A 224 0.94 37.98 -42.20
N ASP A 225 -0.14 38.72 -41.87
CA ASP A 225 -0.09 40.04 -41.19
C ASP A 225 -0.48 39.92 -39.70
N GLU A 226 -0.32 38.72 -39.13
CA GLU A 226 -0.75 38.42 -37.76
C GLU A 226 0.35 38.77 -36.73
N GLN A 227 -0.04 38.97 -35.48
CA GLN A 227 0.90 39.11 -34.36
C GLN A 227 1.18 37.72 -33.75
N LEU A 228 2.40 37.52 -33.22
CA LEU A 228 2.79 36.23 -32.63
C LEU A 228 2.02 35.86 -31.36
N LEU A 229 1.51 36.85 -30.62
CA LEU A 229 0.88 36.64 -29.33
C LEU A 229 -0.65 36.63 -29.48
N ALA A 230 -1.31 35.65 -28.85
CA ALA A 230 -2.76 35.56 -28.94
C ALA A 230 -3.43 36.70 -28.13
N PRO A 231 -4.64 37.16 -28.52
CA PRO A 231 -5.39 38.15 -27.76
C PRO A 231 -5.65 37.74 -26.30
N GLU A 232 -5.82 36.44 -26.02
CA GLU A 232 -5.99 35.93 -24.64
C GLU A 232 -4.72 36.01 -23.78
N GLU A 233 -3.55 35.99 -24.42
CA GLU A 233 -2.25 36.12 -23.77
C GLU A 233 -1.91 37.60 -23.51
N MET A 234 -2.29 38.50 -24.43
CA MET A 234 -2.25 39.95 -24.20
C MET A 234 -3.22 40.37 -23.10
N LYS A 235 -4.45 39.85 -23.13
CA LYS A 235 -5.49 40.17 -22.15
C LYS A 235 -6.31 38.92 -21.85
N LYS A 236 -6.21 38.43 -20.61
CA LYS A 236 -7.02 37.30 -20.15
C LYS A 236 -8.51 37.62 -20.30
N PRO A 237 -9.29 36.74 -20.95
CA PRO A 237 -10.71 36.97 -21.10
C PRO A 237 -11.36 36.98 -19.72
N GLN A 238 -12.25 37.94 -19.53
CA GLN A 238 -12.99 38.03 -18.29
C GLN A 238 -14.06 36.94 -18.26
N LYS A 239 -14.02 36.09 -17.23
CA LYS A 239 -14.94 34.95 -17.12
C LYS A 239 -16.30 35.41 -16.61
N GLY A 240 -17.23 35.63 -17.54
CA GLY A 240 -18.61 36.06 -17.27
C GLY A 240 -18.75 37.57 -17.12
N ASN A 241 -19.98 38.05 -16.98
CA ASN A 241 -20.29 39.47 -16.87
C ASN A 241 -19.70 40.07 -15.59
N LEU A 242 -19.13 41.28 -15.68
CA LEU A 242 -18.78 42.05 -14.48
C LEU A 242 -20.08 42.35 -13.76
N LYS A 243 -20.18 41.90 -12.51
CA LYS A 243 -21.23 42.30 -11.59
C LYS A 243 -20.56 42.69 -10.28
N SER A 244 -20.96 43.83 -9.73
CA SER A 244 -20.53 44.23 -8.39
C SER A 244 -21.15 43.31 -7.33
N LYS A 245 -20.59 43.31 -6.12
CA LYS A 245 -21.14 42.52 -5.00
C LYS A 245 -22.55 42.98 -4.60
N ASP A 246 -22.84 44.26 -4.83
CA ASP A 246 -24.11 44.89 -4.48
C ASP A 246 -25.21 44.53 -5.47
N GLU A 247 -24.84 44.25 -6.72
CA GLU A 247 -25.74 43.84 -7.80
C GLU A 247 -26.04 42.33 -7.79
N PHE A 248 -25.41 41.56 -6.90
CA PHE A 248 -25.66 40.13 -6.80
C PHE A 248 -26.98 39.84 -6.09
N ASP A 249 -27.89 39.22 -6.85
CA ASP A 249 -29.07 38.59 -6.30
C ASP A 249 -28.70 37.44 -5.33
N ARG A 250 -29.64 37.09 -4.46
CA ARG A 250 -29.50 35.97 -3.52
C ARG A 250 -29.15 34.66 -4.24
N THR A 251 -29.73 34.41 -5.42
CA THR A 251 -29.44 33.22 -6.22
C THR A 251 -27.98 33.18 -6.69
N ASP A 252 -27.46 34.30 -7.18
CA ASP A 252 -26.07 34.48 -7.62
C ASP A 252 -25.08 34.25 -6.45
N LYS A 253 -25.37 34.80 -5.27
CA LYS A 253 -24.58 34.60 -4.04
C LYS A 253 -24.49 33.12 -3.65
N LEU A 254 -25.61 32.39 -3.70
CA LEU A 254 -25.66 30.96 -3.38
C LEU A 254 -24.89 30.13 -4.42
N ARG A 255 -25.01 30.45 -5.70
CA ARG A 255 -24.26 29.77 -6.78
C ARG A 255 -22.75 29.96 -6.62
N GLN A 256 -22.30 31.19 -6.34
CA GLN A 256 -20.89 31.47 -6.06
C GLN A 256 -20.38 30.71 -4.83
N ARG A 257 -21.18 30.66 -3.75
CA ARG A 257 -20.85 29.88 -2.55
C ARG A 257 -20.70 28.39 -2.86
N ARG A 258 -21.63 27.80 -3.63
CA ARG A 258 -21.54 26.39 -4.06
C ARG A 258 -20.29 26.14 -4.91
N LYS A 259 -19.99 27.03 -5.86
CA LYS A 259 -18.77 26.96 -6.70
C LYS A 259 -17.50 27.01 -5.85
N LYS A 260 -17.43 27.92 -4.87
CA LYS A 260 -16.30 28.04 -3.93
C LYS A 260 -16.16 26.79 -3.06
N LYS A 261 -17.26 26.26 -2.50
CA LYS A 261 -17.27 25.03 -1.69
C LYS A 261 -16.83 23.82 -2.51
N ASN A 262 -17.28 23.71 -3.77
CA ASN A 262 -16.88 22.61 -4.65
C ASN A 262 -15.38 22.67 -4.98
N ARG A 263 -14.85 23.86 -5.28
CA ARG A 263 -13.41 24.06 -5.47
C ARG A 263 -12.61 23.68 -4.22
N GLN A 264 -13.08 24.07 -3.03
CA GLN A 264 -12.43 23.72 -1.76
C GLN A 264 -12.44 22.20 -1.50
N ARG A 265 -13.57 21.53 -1.74
CA ARG A 265 -13.68 20.06 -1.65
C ARG A 265 -12.72 19.35 -2.59
N TYR A 266 -12.68 19.77 -3.86
CA TYR A 266 -11.74 19.23 -4.83
C TYR A 266 -10.28 19.42 -4.38
N THR A 267 -9.92 20.63 -3.91
CA THR A 267 -8.56 20.87 -3.40
C THR A 267 -8.24 20.06 -2.16
N PHE A 268 -9.20 19.84 -1.27
CA PHE A 268 -9.01 19.05 -0.05
C PHE A 268 -8.86 17.57 -0.36
N SER A 269 -9.72 17.00 -1.21
CA SER A 269 -9.61 15.62 -1.69
C SER A 269 -8.27 15.38 -2.39
N MET A 270 -7.80 16.34 -3.21
CA MET A 270 -6.47 16.25 -3.80
C MET A 270 -5.34 16.25 -2.76
N VAL A 271 -5.48 16.97 -1.64
CA VAL A 271 -4.48 16.98 -0.55
C VAL A 271 -4.50 15.68 0.24
N GLU A 272 -5.69 15.12 0.48
CA GLU A 272 -5.84 13.82 1.14
C GLU A 272 -5.19 12.70 0.31
N MET A 273 -5.37 12.73 -1.02
CA MET A 273 -4.83 11.72 -1.94
C MET A 273 -3.33 11.86 -2.24
N PHE A 274 -2.83 13.09 -2.42
CA PHE A 274 -1.47 13.35 -2.90
C PHE A 274 -0.55 14.03 -1.87
N GLY A 275 -1.02 14.21 -0.64
CA GLY A 275 -0.30 14.94 0.40
C GLY A 275 -0.32 16.47 0.21
N LYS A 276 -0.05 17.21 1.29
CA LYS A 276 -0.05 18.69 1.30
C LYS A 276 1.05 19.28 0.40
N GLU A 277 2.21 18.63 0.33
CA GLU A 277 3.40 19.10 -0.38
C GLU A 277 3.20 19.22 -1.89
N VAL A 278 2.56 18.22 -2.52
CA VAL A 278 2.29 18.24 -3.98
C VAL A 278 1.35 19.39 -4.35
N LEU A 279 0.36 19.69 -3.50
CA LEU A 279 -0.58 20.79 -3.74
C LEU A 279 0.06 22.16 -3.50
N GLU A 280 0.92 22.30 -2.50
CA GLU A 280 1.69 23.52 -2.27
C GLU A 280 2.66 23.81 -3.40
N ASN A 281 3.39 22.81 -3.89
CA ASN A 281 4.28 22.97 -5.03
C ASN A 281 3.50 23.39 -6.30
N ARG A 282 2.32 22.81 -6.53
CA ARG A 282 1.44 23.22 -7.65
C ARG A 282 0.84 24.63 -7.47
N LYS A 283 0.56 25.06 -6.24
CA LYS A 283 0.11 26.43 -5.94
C LYS A 283 1.25 27.45 -6.09
N LYS A 284 2.45 27.14 -5.63
CA LYS A 284 3.67 27.96 -5.81
C LYS A 284 3.98 28.15 -7.30
N MET A 285 3.96 27.06 -8.07
CA MET A 285 4.06 27.10 -9.54
C MET A 285 3.02 28.02 -10.19
N LYS A 286 1.74 27.91 -9.80
CA LYS A 286 0.67 28.78 -10.35
C LYS A 286 0.76 30.24 -9.90
N LYS A 287 1.25 30.50 -8.69
CA LYS A 287 1.47 31.86 -8.17
C LYS A 287 2.59 32.55 -8.95
N ARG A 288 3.70 31.85 -9.23
CA ARG A 288 4.79 32.34 -10.08
C ARG A 288 4.34 32.62 -11.52
N LYS A 289 3.40 31.84 -12.06
CA LYS A 289 2.88 32.01 -13.43
C LYS A 289 1.86 33.16 -13.59
N GLY A 290 1.57 33.92 -12.53
CA GLY A 290 0.49 34.93 -12.51
C GLY A 290 0.86 36.31 -11.98
N LEU A 291 2.11 36.53 -11.55
CA LEU A 291 2.60 37.80 -11.02
C LEU A 291 3.53 38.45 -12.04
N SER A 292 3.30 39.74 -12.36
CA SER A 292 4.33 40.59 -12.97
C SER A 292 5.42 40.88 -11.94
N GLU A 293 6.66 41.08 -12.39
CA GLU A 293 7.85 41.27 -11.53
C GLU A 293 7.65 42.39 -10.49
N ASP A 294 6.83 43.40 -10.81
CA ASP A 294 6.54 44.55 -9.94
C ASP A 294 5.69 44.20 -8.70
N GLU A 295 4.81 43.19 -8.74
CA GLU A 295 3.98 42.82 -7.58
C GLU A 295 4.71 41.90 -6.59
N VAL A 296 5.77 41.21 -7.04
CA VAL A 296 6.58 40.34 -6.17
C VAL A 296 7.33 41.19 -5.15
N ASN A 297 7.87 42.33 -5.57
CA ASN A 297 8.60 43.28 -4.72
C ASN A 297 7.70 44.04 -3.72
N ALA A 298 6.39 44.13 -3.98
CA ALA A 298 5.45 44.79 -3.06
C ALA A 298 5.07 43.90 -1.85
N THR A 299 5.18 42.58 -1.97
CA THR A 299 4.79 41.64 -0.90
C THR A 299 5.86 41.42 0.17
N ASP A 300 7.10 41.86 -0.09
CA ASP A 300 8.22 41.83 0.85
C ASP A 300 8.42 43.15 1.62
N LYS A 301 7.44 44.06 1.55
CA LYS A 301 7.37 45.17 2.50
C LYS A 301 7.05 44.58 3.88
N LEU A 302 8.08 44.52 4.73
CA LEU A 302 8.00 44.19 6.16
C LEU A 302 6.76 44.86 6.78
N LYS A 303 5.71 44.07 6.98
CA LYS A 303 4.56 44.53 7.76
C LYS A 303 5.07 44.86 9.15
N SER A 304 4.70 46.03 9.69
CA SER A 304 5.14 46.50 11.01
C SER A 304 4.97 45.46 12.11
N SER A 305 3.96 44.59 12.02
CA SER A 305 3.74 43.47 12.95
C SER A 305 4.90 42.46 12.98
N ASN A 306 5.54 42.19 11.85
CA ASN A 306 6.62 41.21 11.73
C ASN A 306 8.01 41.81 12.07
N PHE A 307 8.10 43.14 12.10
CA PHE A 307 9.31 43.85 12.50
C PHE A 307 9.52 43.75 14.02
N PHE A 308 8.47 44.03 14.81
CA PHE A 308 8.58 44.00 16.28
C PHE A 308 8.76 42.58 16.85
N THR A 309 8.22 41.55 16.18
CA THR A 309 8.44 40.16 16.61
C THR A 309 9.90 39.73 16.44
N LYS A 310 10.54 40.10 15.31
CA LYS A 310 11.98 39.84 15.10
C LYS A 310 12.87 40.62 16.05
N LEU A 311 12.47 41.85 16.40
CA LEU A 311 13.20 42.68 17.37
C LEU A 311 13.11 42.07 18.78
N GLN A 312 11.96 41.50 19.15
CA GLN A 312 11.82 40.77 20.41
C GLN A 312 12.61 39.45 20.44
N GLU A 313 12.70 38.73 19.32
CA GLU A 313 13.51 37.50 19.22
C GLU A 313 15.02 37.79 19.34
N THR A 314 15.50 38.83 18.66
CA THR A 314 16.93 39.22 18.70
C THR A 314 17.38 39.71 20.07
N VAL A 315 16.52 40.45 20.79
CA VAL A 315 16.82 40.86 22.18
C VAL A 315 16.82 39.66 23.12
N ARG A 316 15.96 38.66 22.88
CA ARG A 316 15.91 37.43 23.68
C ARG A 316 17.08 36.48 23.42
N SER A 317 17.70 36.52 22.25
CA SER A 317 18.86 35.68 21.92
C SER A 317 20.20 36.25 22.42
N VAL A 318 20.21 37.48 22.94
CA VAL A 318 21.41 38.17 23.44
C VAL A 318 21.50 38.14 24.98
N ILE A 319 20.56 37.46 25.65
CA ILE A 319 20.57 37.18 27.10
C ILE A 319 20.71 35.67 27.29
#